data_AF-Q2THU4-F1
#
_entry.id   AF-Q2THU4-F1
#
_cell.length_a   1.000
_cell.length_b   1.000
_cell.length_c   1.000
_cell.angle_alpha   90.00
_cell.angle_beta   90.00
_cell.angle_gamma   90.00
#
_symmetry.space_group_name_H-M   'P 1'
#
loop_
_entity.id
_entity.type
_entity.pdbx_description
1 polymer ?
#
loop_
_entity_poly.entity_id
_entity_poly.type
_entity_poly.pdbx_seq_one_letter_code
_entity_poly.pdbx_strand_id
1 'polypeptide(L)'
;GRVGRGTVKTGDEVEILGLTPDVITSTVTGLEMFRKTFDLGEPGDNLGVLLRGVNREQLERGQVLANPGSIQLHKKVKGEFYILTK
;
A
#
# COMPACT_ATOMS: atom_id res chain seq x y z
N GLY A 1 -4.98 3.87 3.89
CA GLY A 1 -4.15 4.76 3.04
C GLY A 1 -5.01 5.38 1.95
N ARG A 2 -4.41 6.11 1.03
CA ARG A 2 -5.09 6.56 -0.19
C ARG A 2 -4.72 5.63 -1.35
N VAL A 3 -5.71 5.17 -2.11
CA VAL A 3 -5.43 4.38 -3.33
C VAL A 3 -4.83 5.29 -4.38
N GLY A 4 -3.58 5.01 -4.80
CA GLY A 4 -2.87 5.83 -5.77
C GLY A 4 -3.25 5.51 -7.23
N ARG A 5 -3.28 4.22 -7.59
CA ARG A 5 -3.63 3.72 -8.93
C ARG A 5 -4.17 2.31 -8.85
N GLY A 6 -4.90 1.89 -9.89
CA GLY A 6 -5.52 0.57 -9.96
C GLY A 6 -6.70 0.42 -9.01
N THR A 7 -7.16 -0.80 -8.82
CA THR A 7 -8.26 -1.13 -7.91
C THR A 7 -7.84 -2.24 -6.95
N VAL A 8 -8.50 -2.30 -5.80
CA VAL A 8 -8.31 -3.37 -4.80
C VAL A 8 -9.66 -3.90 -4.38
N LYS A 9 -9.80 -5.22 -4.28
CA LYS A 9 -11.03 -5.90 -3.84
C LYS A 9 -10.75 -6.79 -2.64
N THR A 10 -11.80 -7.07 -1.90
CA THR A 10 -11.75 -8.13 -0.88
C THR A 10 -11.43 -9.47 -1.56
N GLY A 11 -10.43 -10.18 -1.04
CA GLY A 11 -9.92 -11.43 -1.60
C GLY A 11 -8.66 -11.29 -2.45
N ASP A 12 -8.27 -10.06 -2.83
CA ASP A 12 -7.05 -9.85 -3.61
C ASP A 12 -5.80 -10.17 -2.78
N GLU A 13 -4.81 -10.76 -3.44
CA GLU A 13 -3.45 -10.90 -2.92
C GLU A 13 -2.67 -9.60 -3.14
N VAL A 14 -1.90 -9.18 -2.12
CA VAL A 14 -1.10 -7.97 -2.13
C VAL A 14 0.27 -8.20 -1.53
N GLU A 15 1.25 -7.49 -2.04
CA GLU A 15 2.59 -7.35 -1.44
C GLU A 15 2.66 -6.07 -0.62
N ILE A 16 3.25 -6.18 0.57
CA ILE A 16 3.66 -5.05 1.40
C ILE A 16 5.13 -4.77 1.08
N LEU A 17 5.40 -3.59 0.54
CA LEU A 17 6.69 -3.22 -0.05
C LEU A 17 7.28 -1.96 0.61
N GLY A 18 8.60 -1.95 0.73
CA GLY A 18 9.39 -0.78 1.12
C GLY A 18 9.78 -0.75 2.59
N LEU A 19 10.76 0.10 2.91
CA LEU A 19 11.39 0.31 4.23
C LEU A 19 12.13 -0.90 4.82
N THR A 20 11.59 -2.09 4.66
CA THR A 20 12.21 -3.38 4.98
C THR A 20 12.79 -4.04 3.74
N PRO A 21 13.85 -4.87 3.88
CA PRO A 21 14.37 -5.66 2.77
C PRO A 21 13.41 -6.79 2.37
N ASP A 22 12.66 -7.32 3.33
CA ASP A 22 11.73 -8.42 3.11
C ASP A 22 10.39 -7.92 2.55
N VAL A 23 9.89 -8.64 1.55
CA VAL A 23 8.55 -8.45 0.98
C VAL A 23 7.60 -9.41 1.67
N ILE A 24 6.49 -8.89 2.19
CA ILE A 24 5.46 -9.69 2.85
C ILE A 24 4.26 -9.79 1.92
N THR A 25 3.85 -11.01 1.58
CA THR A 25 2.60 -11.27 0.86
C THR A 25 1.46 -11.48 1.84
N SER A 26 0.30 -10.90 1.55
CA SER A 26 -0.91 -11.10 2.35
C SER A 26 -2.16 -11.03 1.45
N THR A 27 -3.30 -11.42 2.01
CA THR A 27 -4.60 -11.34 1.34
C THR A 27 -5.44 -10.26 2.00
N VAL A 28 -6.10 -9.44 1.19
CA VAL A 28 -7.08 -8.46 1.64
C VAL A 28 -8.34 -9.18 2.11
N THR A 29 -8.72 -8.99 3.37
CA THR A 29 -9.92 -9.60 3.96
C THR A 29 -11.08 -8.63 4.13
N GLY A 30 -10.83 -7.33 3.98
CA GLY A 30 -11.88 -6.32 4.00
C GLY A 30 -11.34 -4.94 3.67
N LEU A 31 -12.23 -4.09 3.14
CA LEU A 31 -11.98 -2.67 2.90
C LEU A 31 -12.97 -1.86 3.72
N GLU A 32 -12.49 -0.81 4.39
CA GLU A 32 -13.32 0.02 5.25
C GLU A 32 -13.08 1.51 5.01
N MET A 33 -14.15 2.29 4.91
CA MET A 33 -14.11 3.74 4.91
C MET A 33 -15.20 4.28 5.83
N PHE A 34 -14.86 5.16 6.76
CA PHE A 34 -15.81 5.78 7.71
C PHE A 34 -16.75 4.78 8.43
N ARG A 35 -16.22 3.64 8.92
CA ARG A 35 -17.01 2.57 9.57
C ARG A 35 -18.02 1.87 8.66
N LYS A 36 -17.84 1.95 7.35
CA LYS A 36 -18.60 1.22 6.34
C LYS A 36 -17.67 0.30 5.57
N THR A 37 -18.13 -0.92 5.33
CA THR A 37 -17.44 -1.91 4.51
C THR A 37 -17.68 -1.64 3.03
N PHE A 38 -16.65 -1.84 2.22
CA PHE A 38 -16.72 -1.74 0.77
C PHE A 38 -16.12 -2.99 0.12
N ASP A 39 -16.61 -3.34 -1.06
CA ASP A 39 -16.12 -4.50 -1.82
C ASP A 39 -15.01 -4.13 -2.81
N LEU A 40 -14.92 -2.85 -3.17
CA LEU A 40 -14.00 -2.30 -4.15
C LEU A 40 -13.44 -0.96 -3.64
N GLY A 41 -12.12 -0.80 -3.73
CA GLY A 41 -11.43 0.48 -3.58
C GLY A 41 -10.89 0.96 -4.92
N GLU A 42 -11.14 2.23 -5.23
CA GLU A 42 -10.77 2.88 -6.49
C GLU A 42 -9.75 4.01 -6.29
N PRO A 43 -9.04 4.46 -7.34
CA PRO A 43 -8.08 5.54 -7.22
C PRO A 43 -8.70 6.80 -6.62
N GLY A 44 -8.05 7.34 -5.59
CA GLY A 44 -8.54 8.51 -4.87
C GLY A 44 -9.19 8.19 -3.52
N ASP A 45 -9.67 6.98 -3.31
CA ASP A 45 -10.32 6.58 -2.07
C ASP A 45 -9.35 6.54 -0.89
N ASN A 46 -9.81 7.07 0.25
CA ASN A 46 -9.10 6.98 1.53
C ASN A 46 -9.73 5.87 2.38
N LEU A 47 -9.14 4.68 2.35
CA LEU A 47 -9.70 3.50 2.97
C LEU A 47 -8.68 2.75 3.86
N GLY A 48 -9.20 2.06 4.87
CA GLY A 48 -8.50 1.03 5.63
C GLY A 48 -8.56 -0.30 4.88
N VAL A 49 -7.44 -1.02 4.85
CA VAL A 49 -7.32 -2.35 4.26
C VAL A 49 -7.03 -3.31 5.40
N LEU A 50 -7.89 -4.32 5.58
CA LEU A 50 -7.65 -5.40 6.52
C LEU A 50 -6.83 -6.49 5.82
N LEU A 51 -5.71 -6.87 6.44
CA LEU A 51 -4.77 -7.84 5.90
C LEU A 51 -4.79 -9.12 6.73
N ARG A 52 -4.77 -10.27 6.07
CA ARG A 52 -4.76 -11.57 6.74
C ARG A 52 -3.39 -11.87 7.34
N GLY A 53 -3.35 -12.15 8.64
CA GLY A 53 -2.16 -12.70 9.30
C GLY A 53 -0.98 -11.73 9.41
N VAL A 54 -1.24 -10.43 9.24
CA VAL A 54 -0.22 -9.38 9.38
C VAL A 54 -0.47 -8.62 10.67
N ASN A 55 0.51 -8.64 11.56
CA ASN A 55 0.46 -7.90 12.81
C ASN A 55 0.91 -6.46 12.61
N ARG A 56 0.52 -5.58 13.54
CA ARG A 56 0.84 -4.14 13.47
C ARG A 56 2.35 -3.89 13.52
N GLU A 57 3.09 -4.71 14.23
CA GLU A 57 4.55 -4.60 14.39
C GLU A 57 5.31 -4.93 13.09
N GLN A 58 4.64 -5.59 12.14
CA GLN A 58 5.18 -5.91 10.82
C GLN A 58 4.90 -4.81 9.78
N LEU A 59 4.16 -3.76 10.16
CA LEU A 59 3.77 -2.67 9.28
C LEU A 59 4.35 -1.34 9.74
N GLU A 60 4.89 -0.59 8.80
CA GLU A 60 5.40 0.75 9.03
C GLU A 60 4.79 1.76 8.04
N ARG A 61 4.51 2.98 8.54
CA ARG A 61 4.05 4.06 7.67
C ARG A 61 5.15 4.41 6.66
N GLY A 62 4.77 4.41 5.38
CA GLY A 62 5.69 4.65 4.26
C GLY A 62 5.85 3.42 3.38
N GLN A 63 5.44 2.24 3.86
CA GLN A 63 5.24 1.06 3.04
C GLN A 63 4.06 1.24 2.07
N VAL A 64 4.10 0.45 0.99
CA VAL A 64 3.12 0.47 -0.09
C VAL A 64 2.50 -0.92 -0.20
N LEU A 65 1.16 -0.97 -0.32
CA LEU A 65 0.44 -2.17 -0.74
C LEU A 65 0.34 -2.15 -2.27
N ALA A 66 0.73 -3.24 -2.91
CA ALA A 66 0.72 -3.36 -4.37
C ALA A 66 0.27 -4.76 -4.81
N ASN A 67 -0.20 -4.85 -6.06
CA ASN A 67 -0.41 -6.15 -6.71
C ASN A 67 0.96 -6.87 -6.80
N PRO A 68 1.04 -8.17 -6.47
CA PRO A 68 2.31 -8.90 -6.49
C PRO A 68 3.14 -8.72 -7.76
N GLY A 69 4.42 -8.40 -7.59
CA GLY A 69 5.38 -8.21 -8.70
C GLY A 69 5.17 -6.92 -9.52
N SER A 70 4.18 -6.09 -9.20
CA SER A 70 3.89 -4.87 -9.97
C SER A 70 4.82 -3.68 -9.68
N ILE A 71 5.58 -3.73 -8.57
CA ILE A 71 6.50 -2.69 -8.15
C ILE A 71 7.85 -3.31 -7.78
N GLN A 72 8.93 -2.69 -8.27
CA GLN A 72 10.30 -3.03 -7.87
C GLN A 72 10.83 -2.01 -6.86
N LEU A 73 11.58 -2.50 -5.87
CA LEU A 73 12.22 -1.65 -4.87
C LEU A 73 13.53 -1.09 -5.39
N HIS A 74 13.72 0.22 -5.24
CA HIS A 74 14.93 0.92 -5.67
C HIS A 74 15.62 1.62 -4.50
N LYS A 75 16.95 1.49 -4.41
CA LYS A 75 17.79 2.17 -3.38
C LYS A 75 18.54 3.39 -3.91
N LYS A 76 18.63 3.54 -5.24
CA LYS A 76 19.32 4.63 -5.91
C LYS A 76 18.37 5.24 -6.92
N VAL A 77 18.24 6.56 -6.89
CA VAL A 77 17.39 7.32 -7.80
C VAL A 77 18.19 8.53 -8.30
N LYS A 78 17.91 8.95 -9.54
CA LYS A 78 18.33 10.24 -10.08
C LYS A 78 17.09 11.13 -10.13
N GLY A 79 17.21 12.36 -9.67
CA GLY A 79 16.11 13.32 -9.65
C GLY A 79 16.63 14.73 -9.81
N GLU A 80 15.76 15.61 -10.29
CA GLU A 80 16.02 17.04 -10.38
C GLU A 80 15.56 17.70 -9.09
N PHE A 81 16.36 18.64 -8.57
CA PHE A 81 16.07 19.33 -7.31
C PHE A 81 15.95 20.82 -7.55
N TYR A 82 14.86 21.40 -7.07
CA TYR A 82 14.71 22.85 -6.97
C TYR A 82 15.07 23.30 -5.55
N ILE A 83 16.06 24.18 -5.41
CA ILE A 83 16.55 24.65 -4.12
C ILE A 83 15.80 25.92 -3.73
N LEU A 84 14.98 25.84 -2.69
CA LEU A 84 14.24 26.99 -2.16
C LEU A 84 15.21 27.97 -1.48
N THR A 85 15.12 29.25 -1.83
CA THR A 85 15.76 30.34 -1.07
C THR A 85 14.89 30.71 0.13
N LYS A 86 15.53 31.21 1.20
CA LYS A 86 14.85 31.64 2.43
C LYS A 86 14.11 32.96 2.26
#